data_AF-A0A4R4SD46-F1
#
_entry.id   AF-A0A4R4SD46-F1
#
_cell.length_a   1.000
_cell.length_b   1.000
_cell.length_c   1.000
_cell.angle_alpha   90.00
_cell.angle_beta   90.00
_cell.angle_gamma   90.00
#
_symmetry.space_group_name_H-M   'P 1'
#
loop_
_entity.id
_entity.type
_entity.pdbx_description
1 polymer ?
#
loop_
_entity_poly.entity_id
_entity_poly.type
_entity_poly.pdbx_seq_one_letter_code
_entity_poly.pdbx_strand_id
1 'polypeptide(L)'
;MTQPPAVDRPVVGTYPNYEGAQRAVDFLSDNHFPVEHTAIIGTDLRMVETVLGRLNLGRATLSGMATGAWFGLLVGLFLTAFSANDHHVLVLIAAGLVYGLVFGAIFGFVRHALTGGRRDFSSRSQIVAGHYDVVADEKVAEDAKNLLIKLGWREGQG
;
A
#
# COMPACT_ATOMS: atom_id res chain seq x y z
N MET A 1 -14.52 -16.82 21.08
CA MET A 1 -13.23 -17.23 21.65
C MET A 1 -12.19 -17.03 20.56
N THR A 2 -11.39 -15.96 20.65
CA THR A 2 -10.31 -15.68 19.69
C THR A 2 -9.13 -16.59 20.03
N GLN A 3 -8.77 -17.49 19.12
CA GLN A 3 -7.57 -18.33 19.28
C GLN A 3 -6.36 -17.39 19.49
N PRO A 4 -5.50 -17.63 20.50
CA PRO A 4 -4.32 -16.80 20.72
C PRO A 4 -3.49 -16.76 19.43
N PRO A 5 -2.81 -15.62 19.14
CA PRO A 5 -2.00 -15.51 17.94
C PRO A 5 -1.02 -16.68 17.89
N ALA A 6 -0.95 -17.35 16.74
CA ALA A 6 -0.23 -18.61 16.49
C ALA A 6 1.30 -18.56 16.71
N VAL A 7 1.81 -17.49 17.31
CA VAL A 7 3.23 -17.15 17.45
C VAL A 7 3.95 -18.09 18.42
N ASP A 8 3.24 -18.68 19.39
CA ASP A 8 3.81 -19.62 20.37
C ASP A 8 3.79 -21.09 19.91
N ARG A 9 3.45 -21.35 18.65
CA ARG A 9 3.40 -22.73 18.11
C ARG A 9 4.79 -23.18 17.64
N PRO A 10 5.19 -24.44 17.90
CA PRO A 10 6.45 -24.98 17.38
C PRO A 10 6.46 -25.01 15.85
N VAL A 11 7.62 -24.66 15.29
CA VAL A 11 7.88 -24.73 13.85
C VAL A 11 8.11 -26.19 13.44
N VAL A 12 7.34 -26.66 12.46
CA VAL A 12 7.41 -28.02 11.93
C VAL A 12 8.12 -28.08 10.57
N GLY A 13 8.24 -26.95 9.87
CA GLY A 13 9.02 -26.82 8.63
C GLY A 13 9.22 -25.36 8.22
N THR A 14 10.32 -25.07 7.53
CA THR A 14 10.69 -23.71 7.06
C THR A 14 10.91 -23.73 5.55
N TYR A 15 10.31 -22.77 4.85
CA TYR A 15 10.33 -22.69 3.39
C TYR A 15 10.72 -21.28 2.91
N PRO A 16 11.47 -21.15 1.81
CA PRO A 16 11.93 -19.85 1.32
C PRO A 16 10.81 -19.01 0.69
N ASN A 17 9.70 -19.63 0.28
CA ASN A 17 8.57 -18.97 -0.37
C ASN A 17 7.24 -19.51 0.16
N TYR A 18 6.18 -18.73 -0.07
CA TYR A 18 4.84 -19.08 0.38
C TYR A 18 4.33 -20.37 -0.29
N GLU A 19 4.67 -20.58 -1.57
CA GLU A 19 4.25 -21.78 -2.31
C GLU A 19 4.79 -23.08 -1.71
N GLY A 20 6.05 -23.07 -1.22
CA GLY A 20 6.64 -24.22 -0.53
C GLY A 20 5.94 -24.51 0.80
N ALA A 21 5.63 -23.47 1.57
CA ALA A 21 4.87 -23.59 2.81
C ALA A 21 3.43 -24.09 2.55
N GLN A 22 2.76 -23.59 1.51
CA GLN A 22 1.43 -24.05 1.12
C GLN A 22 1.46 -25.52 0.71
N ARG A 23 2.43 -25.94 -0.11
CA ARG A 23 2.59 -27.33 -0.52
C ARG A 23 2.82 -28.27 0.66
N ALA A 24 3.54 -27.82 1.68
CA ALA A 24 3.74 -28.57 2.91
C ALA A 24 2.43 -28.78 3.67
N VAL A 25 1.59 -27.74 3.77
CA VAL A 25 0.25 -27.83 4.38
C VAL A 25 -0.68 -28.72 3.55
N ASP A 26 -0.64 -28.61 2.21
CA ASP A 26 -1.42 -29.47 1.31
C ASP A 26 -1.01 -30.94 1.49
N PHE A 27 0.30 -31.22 1.58
CA PHE A 27 0.78 -32.58 1.87
C PHE A 27 0.32 -33.10 3.23
N LEU A 28 0.30 -32.26 4.27
CA LEU A 28 -0.26 -32.64 5.57
C LEU A 28 -1.75 -32.98 5.43
N SER A 29 -2.52 -32.15 4.74
CA SER A 29 -3.94 -32.38 4.46
C SER A 29 -4.18 -33.73 3.74
N ASP A 30 -3.40 -34.02 2.70
CA ASP A 30 -3.50 -35.27 1.93
C ASP A 30 -3.24 -36.52 2.80
N ASN A 31 -2.38 -36.39 3.81
CA ASN A 31 -2.09 -37.44 4.78
C ASN A 31 -3.08 -37.49 5.95
N HIS A 32 -4.26 -36.85 5.82
CA HIS A 32 -5.31 -36.79 6.83
C HIS A 32 -4.87 -36.15 8.15
N PHE A 33 -3.88 -35.26 8.10
CA PHE A 33 -3.47 -34.46 9.25
C PHE A 33 -4.51 -33.35 9.51
N PRO A 34 -4.86 -33.03 10.77
CA PRO A 34 -5.81 -31.97 11.08
C PRO A 34 -5.16 -30.58 10.90
N VAL A 35 -5.26 -30.03 9.69
CA VAL A 35 -4.66 -28.74 9.28
C VAL A 35 -5.26 -27.52 9.98
N GLU A 36 -6.41 -27.65 10.63
CA GLU A 36 -6.97 -26.62 11.51
C GLU A 36 -6.06 -26.26 12.69
N HIS A 37 -5.11 -27.14 13.00
CA HIS A 37 -4.07 -26.94 14.03
C HIS A 37 -2.76 -26.40 13.46
N THR A 38 -2.68 -26.08 12.17
CA THR A 38 -1.48 -25.49 11.53
C THR A 38 -1.68 -24.03 11.16
N ALA A 39 -0.57 -23.31 11.02
CA ALA A 39 -0.55 -21.97 10.47
C ALA A 39 0.74 -21.73 9.68
N ILE A 40 0.69 -20.79 8.73
CA ILE A 40 1.87 -20.31 8.01
C ILE A 40 2.22 -18.92 8.56
N ILE A 41 3.45 -18.76 9.03
CA ILE A 41 3.96 -17.51 9.59
C ILE A 41 5.08 -17.00 8.69
N GLY A 42 4.95 -15.76 8.22
CA GLY A 42 6.05 -15.06 7.56
C GLY A 42 7.06 -14.58 8.59
N THR A 43 8.26 -15.14 8.57
CA THR A 43 9.35 -14.84 9.51
C THR A 43 10.41 -13.98 8.83
N ASP A 44 11.21 -13.27 9.63
CA ASP A 44 12.26 -12.36 9.15
C ASP A 44 11.68 -11.28 8.21
N LEU A 45 10.69 -10.53 8.73
CA LEU A 45 10.05 -9.44 8.00
C LEU A 45 11.08 -8.34 7.74
N ARG A 46 11.44 -8.16 6.47
CA ARG A 46 12.35 -7.12 6.00
C ARG A 46 11.53 -5.98 5.40
N MET A 47 11.77 -4.77 5.89
CA MET A 47 11.23 -3.56 5.29
C MET A 47 12.20 -3.10 4.20
N VAL A 48 11.77 -3.20 2.94
CA VAL A 48 12.58 -2.75 1.80
C VAL A 48 12.09 -1.36 1.39
N GLU A 49 12.95 -0.35 1.52
CA GLU A 49 12.71 1.00 1.02
C GLU A 49 13.48 1.19 -0.29
N THR A 50 12.80 1.03 -1.42
CA THR A 50 13.41 1.23 -2.74
C THR A 50 13.56 2.72 -3.02
N VAL A 51 14.80 3.23 -2.96
CA VAL A 51 15.14 4.63 -3.24
C VAL A 51 15.05 4.88 -4.75
N LEU A 52 13.90 5.39 -5.22
CA LEU A 52 13.59 5.65 -6.64
C LEU A 52 14.29 6.90 -7.23
N GLY A 53 15.18 7.56 -6.49
CA GLY A 53 15.89 8.77 -6.93
C GLY A 53 15.24 10.10 -6.52
N ARG A 54 15.90 11.22 -6.82
CA ARG A 54 15.48 12.57 -6.40
C ARG A 54 14.10 12.92 -6.93
N LEU A 55 13.16 13.17 -6.03
CA LEU A 55 11.92 13.89 -6.34
C LEU A 55 12.31 15.29 -6.82
N ASN A 56 12.22 15.52 -8.14
CA ASN A 56 12.30 16.86 -8.69
C ASN A 56 11.06 17.63 -8.24
N LEU A 57 11.20 18.36 -7.12
CA LEU A 57 10.22 19.27 -6.52
C LEU A 57 9.51 20.14 -7.57
N GLY A 58 10.24 20.50 -8.64
CA GLY A 58 9.72 21.28 -9.77
C GLY A 58 8.53 20.67 -10.51
N ARG A 59 8.37 19.34 -10.54
CA ARG A 59 7.25 18.69 -11.25
C ARG A 59 5.95 18.69 -10.42
N ALA A 60 6.07 18.70 -9.09
CA ALA A 60 4.93 18.79 -8.17
C ALA A 60 4.38 20.22 -8.10
N THR A 61 5.25 21.23 -8.16
CA THR A 61 4.83 22.63 -8.26
C THR A 61 4.09 22.89 -9.57
N LEU A 62 4.57 22.33 -10.69
CA LEU A 62 3.95 22.49 -12.01
C LEU A 62 2.53 21.87 -12.08
N SER A 63 2.30 20.70 -11.47
CA SER A 63 0.99 20.05 -11.46
C SER A 63 -0.02 20.72 -10.53
N GLY A 64 0.45 21.30 -9.42
CA GLY A 64 -0.36 22.12 -8.52
C GLY A 64 -0.89 23.39 -9.20
N MET A 65 -0.04 24.07 -9.99
CA MET A 65 -0.45 25.26 -10.76
C MET A 65 -1.50 24.93 -11.82
N ALA A 66 -1.38 23.80 -12.51
CA ALA A 66 -2.36 23.37 -13.52
C ALA A 66 -3.77 23.16 -12.92
N THR A 67 -3.84 22.59 -11.71
CA THR A 67 -5.12 22.32 -11.04
C THR A 67 -5.76 23.61 -10.50
N GLY A 68 -4.96 24.54 -9.97
CA GLY A 68 -5.44 25.86 -9.54
C GLY A 68 -5.92 26.73 -10.71
N ALA A 69 -5.21 26.70 -11.84
CA ALA A 69 -5.55 27.45 -13.04
C ALA A 69 -6.91 27.04 -13.63
N TRP A 70 -7.17 25.73 -13.75
CA TRP A 70 -8.46 25.23 -14.26
C TRP A 70 -9.64 25.60 -13.34
N PHE A 71 -9.44 25.53 -12.02
CA PHE A 71 -10.49 25.88 -11.06
C PHE A 71 -10.80 27.39 -11.04
N GLY A 72 -9.76 28.24 -11.13
CA GLY A 72 -9.93 29.69 -11.27
C GLY A 72 -10.63 30.07 -12.58
N LEU A 73 -10.32 29.38 -13.68
CA LEU A 73 -11.00 29.54 -14.97
C LEU A 73 -12.49 29.21 -14.86
N LEU A 74 -12.84 28.07 -14.23
CA LEU A 74 -14.23 27.65 -14.04
C LEU A 74 -15.02 28.66 -13.19
N VAL A 75 -14.48 29.12 -12.07
CA VAL A 75 -15.15 30.10 -11.19
C VAL A 75 -15.32 31.45 -11.92
N GLY A 76 -14.31 31.89 -12.67
CA GLY A 76 -14.40 33.08 -13.52
C GLY A 76 -15.53 32.97 -14.54
N LEU A 77 -15.63 31.83 -15.23
CA LEU A 77 -16.68 31.57 -16.23
C LEU A 77 -18.09 31.59 -15.63
N PHE A 78 -18.26 31.07 -14.40
CA PHE A 78 -19.52 31.16 -13.67
C PHE A 78 -19.87 32.60 -13.31
N LEU A 79 -18.95 33.37 -12.73
CA LEU A 79 -19.21 34.77 -12.38
C LEU A 79 -19.63 35.61 -13.60
N THR A 80 -19.01 35.36 -14.76
CA THR A 80 -19.35 36.06 -16.00
C THR A 80 -20.68 35.61 -16.58
N ALA A 81 -21.04 34.32 -16.46
CA ALA A 81 -22.32 33.80 -16.92
C ALA A 81 -23.50 34.33 -16.08
N PHE A 82 -23.28 34.63 -14.81
CA PHE A 82 -24.30 35.17 -13.89
C PHE A 82 -24.33 36.72 -13.82
N SER A 83 -23.37 37.42 -14.44
CA SER A 83 -23.25 38.90 -14.41
C SER A 83 -23.57 39.56 -15.77
N ALA A 84 -24.66 39.11 -16.40
CA ALA A 84 -24.97 39.37 -17.81
C ALA A 84 -25.63 40.73 -18.13
N ASN A 85 -25.59 41.76 -17.26
CA ASN A 85 -26.43 42.96 -17.44
C ASN A 85 -25.74 44.34 -17.42
N ASP A 86 -24.40 44.46 -17.38
CA ASP A 86 -23.73 45.77 -17.37
C ASP A 86 -22.85 46.00 -18.59
N HIS A 87 -22.88 47.21 -19.17
CA HIS A 87 -21.99 47.63 -20.28
C HIS A 87 -20.48 47.63 -19.90
N HIS A 88 -20.17 47.21 -18.67
CA HIS A 88 -18.84 46.96 -18.12
C HIS A 88 -18.51 45.46 -18.05
N VAL A 89 -19.15 44.60 -18.84
CA VAL A 89 -18.88 43.14 -18.88
C VAL A 89 -17.38 42.84 -18.98
N LEU A 90 -16.62 43.56 -19.81
CA LEU A 90 -15.18 43.36 -19.96
C LEU A 90 -14.37 43.65 -18.69
N VAL A 91 -14.75 44.69 -17.93
CA VAL A 91 -14.10 45.04 -16.66
C VAL A 91 -14.45 44.02 -15.59
N LEU A 92 -15.70 43.53 -15.58
CA LEU A 92 -16.16 42.49 -14.66
C LEU A 92 -15.53 41.12 -14.96
N ILE A 93 -15.35 40.77 -16.23
CA ILE A 93 -14.60 39.58 -16.66
C ILE A 93 -13.15 39.67 -16.19
N ALA A 94 -12.49 40.80 -16.43
CA ALA A 94 -11.09 41.01 -16.03
C ALA A 94 -10.93 40.94 -14.51
N ALA A 95 -11.82 41.58 -13.75
CA ALA A 95 -11.81 41.55 -12.29
C ALA A 95 -12.09 40.13 -11.74
N GLY A 96 -13.04 39.41 -12.32
CA GLY A 96 -13.35 38.02 -11.95
C GLY A 96 -12.20 37.05 -12.23
N LEU A 97 -11.48 37.24 -13.35
CA LEU A 97 -10.30 36.46 -13.68
C LEU A 97 -9.14 36.73 -12.71
N VAL A 98 -8.92 37.98 -12.32
CA VAL A 98 -7.91 38.36 -11.32
C VAL A 98 -8.25 37.78 -9.95
N TYR A 99 -9.49 37.94 -9.48
CA TYR A 99 -9.92 37.36 -8.19
C TYR A 99 -9.90 35.83 -8.20
N GLY A 100 -10.27 35.18 -9.31
CA GLY A 100 -10.20 33.74 -9.48
C GLY A 100 -8.76 33.21 -9.44
N LEU A 101 -7.82 33.94 -10.05
CA LEU A 101 -6.39 33.63 -9.97
C LEU A 101 -5.85 33.75 -8.54
N VAL A 102 -6.18 34.84 -7.84
CA VAL A 102 -5.73 35.08 -6.46
C VAL A 102 -6.30 34.03 -5.50
N PHE A 103 -7.61 33.77 -5.56
CA PHE A 103 -8.27 32.81 -4.67
C PHE A 103 -7.87 31.36 -5.00
N GLY A 104 -7.74 31.02 -6.28
CA GLY A 104 -7.24 29.72 -6.74
C GLY A 104 -5.79 29.46 -6.33
N ALA A 105 -4.93 30.49 -6.36
CA ALA A 105 -3.56 30.38 -5.86
C ALA A 105 -3.51 30.17 -4.35
N ILE A 106 -4.30 30.91 -3.56
CA ILE A 106 -4.37 30.74 -2.11
C ILE A 106 -4.90 29.36 -1.74
N PHE A 107 -6.02 28.93 -2.36
CA PHE A 107 -6.61 27.63 -2.07
C PHE A 107 -5.73 26.47 -2.54
N GLY A 108 -5.07 26.62 -3.70
CA GLY A 108 -4.07 25.68 -4.20
C GLY A 108 -2.86 25.57 -3.27
N PHE A 109 -2.37 26.70 -2.74
CA PHE A 109 -1.31 26.73 -1.75
C PHE A 109 -1.74 26.10 -0.42
N VAL A 110 -2.94 26.39 0.08
CA VAL A 110 -3.48 25.80 1.31
C VAL A 110 -3.68 24.29 1.14
N ARG A 111 -4.26 23.83 0.03
CA ARG A 111 -4.37 22.39 -0.27
C ARG A 111 -2.99 21.75 -0.41
N HIS A 112 -2.04 22.40 -1.10
CA HIS A 112 -0.68 21.89 -1.21
C HIS A 112 0.05 21.87 0.13
N ALA A 113 -0.18 22.83 1.02
CA ALA A 113 0.39 22.85 2.37
C ALA A 113 -0.25 21.78 3.28
N LEU A 114 -1.57 21.56 3.15
CA LEU A 114 -2.31 20.54 3.90
C LEU A 114 -1.99 19.13 3.41
N THR A 115 -1.78 18.93 2.11
CA THR A 115 -1.45 17.63 1.51
C THR A 115 0.07 17.39 1.38
N GLY A 116 0.88 18.45 1.48
CA GLY A 116 2.34 18.46 1.25
C GLY A 116 3.18 18.54 2.52
N GLY A 117 2.59 18.29 3.68
CA GLY A 117 3.34 18.07 4.91
C GLY A 117 3.78 16.62 5.02
N ARG A 118 5.05 16.35 4.67
CA ARG A 118 5.81 15.09 4.82
C ARG A 118 5.71 14.12 3.64
N ARG A 119 6.70 14.20 2.75
CA ARG A 119 7.52 13.04 2.34
C ARG A 119 8.50 13.45 1.24
N ASP A 120 9.76 13.65 1.62
CA ASP A 120 10.89 13.71 0.68
C ASP A 120 11.20 12.34 0.04
N PHE A 121 10.34 11.34 0.22
CA PHE A 121 10.40 10.04 -0.45
C PHE A 121 8.97 9.53 -0.68
N SER A 122 8.60 9.20 -1.92
CA SER A 122 7.45 8.32 -2.19
C SER A 122 7.83 6.90 -1.76
N SER A 123 8.02 6.68 -0.46
CA SER A 123 8.32 5.37 0.07
C SER A 123 7.04 4.55 0.02
N ARG A 124 6.96 3.64 -0.95
CA ARG A 124 6.12 2.46 -0.81
C ARG A 124 6.85 1.55 0.17
N SER A 125 6.53 1.66 1.45
CA SER A 125 6.98 0.68 2.43
C SER A 125 6.31 -0.64 2.07
N GLN A 126 7.09 -1.59 1.57
CA GLN A 126 6.63 -2.96 1.35
C GLN A 126 7.29 -3.84 2.42
N ILE A 127 6.47 -4.52 3.20
CA ILE A 127 6.92 -5.54 4.14
C ILE A 127 7.02 -6.84 3.34
N VAL A 128 8.21 -7.44 3.31
CA VAL A 128 8.48 -8.71 2.63
C VAL A 128 8.99 -9.70 3.67
N ALA A 129 8.41 -10.90 3.73
CA ALA A 129 8.92 -11.97 4.58
C ALA A 129 10.18 -12.59 3.95
N GLY A 130 11.22 -12.82 4.76
CA GLY A 130 12.44 -13.47 4.31
C GLY A 130 12.25 -14.97 4.07
N HIS A 131 11.39 -15.62 4.88
CA HIS A 131 11.00 -17.02 4.75
C HIS A 131 9.63 -17.24 5.41
N TYR A 132 9.08 -18.43 5.21
CA TYR A 132 7.75 -18.84 5.69
C TYR A 132 7.89 -20.12 6.52
N ASP A 133 7.50 -20.03 7.79
CA ASP A 133 7.47 -21.15 8.71
C ASP A 133 6.08 -21.75 8.78
N VAL A 134 6.00 -23.06 8.65
CA VAL A 134 4.79 -23.83 8.96
C VAL A 134 4.88 -24.21 10.44
N VAL A 135 3.89 -23.80 11.22
CA VAL A 135 3.77 -24.11 12.65
C VAL A 135 2.56 -24.99 12.90
N ALA A 136 2.61 -25.80 13.95
CA ALA A 136 1.49 -26.65 14.37
C ALA A 136 1.30 -26.58 15.89
N ASP A 137 0.09 -26.81 16.39
CA ASP A 137 -0.15 -26.91 17.83
C ASP A 137 0.76 -27.97 18.48
N GLU A 138 1.28 -27.70 19.68
CA GLU A 138 2.23 -28.57 20.40
C GLU A 138 1.81 -30.05 20.46
N LYS A 139 0.50 -30.30 20.56
CA LYS A 139 -0.06 -31.66 20.65
C LYS A 139 0.13 -32.50 19.38
N VAL A 140 0.26 -31.86 18.23
CA VAL A 140 0.31 -32.50 16.90
C VAL A 140 1.57 -32.13 16.11
N ALA A 141 2.46 -31.34 16.71
CA ALA A 141 3.67 -30.84 16.08
C ALA A 141 4.64 -31.96 15.68
N GLU A 142 4.80 -32.96 16.53
CA GLU A 142 5.70 -34.10 16.26
C GLU A 142 5.19 -34.94 15.08
N ASP A 143 3.88 -35.18 15.00
CA ASP A 143 3.25 -35.90 13.88
C ASP A 143 3.40 -35.13 12.57
N ALA A 144 3.15 -33.82 12.59
CA ALA A 144 3.36 -32.95 11.42
C ALA A 144 4.82 -32.99 10.95
N LYS A 145 5.77 -32.87 11.88
CA LYS A 145 7.21 -32.94 11.58
C LYS A 145 7.60 -34.27 10.95
N ASN A 146 7.08 -35.38 11.48
CA ASN A 146 7.31 -36.72 10.92
C ASN A 146 6.78 -36.87 9.49
N LEU A 147 5.63 -36.27 9.18
CA LEU A 147 5.09 -36.25 7.82
C LEU A 147 5.92 -35.36 6.90
N LEU A 148 6.30 -34.16 7.33
CA LEU A 148 7.11 -33.24 6.53
C LEU A 148 8.52 -33.77 6.26
N ILE A 149 9.10 -34.55 7.18
CA ILE A 149 10.34 -35.28 6.93
C ILE A 149 10.14 -36.19 5.70
N LYS A 150 9.07 -36.99 5.64
CA LYS A 150 8.78 -37.87 4.48
C LYS A 150 8.64 -37.10 3.16
N LEU A 151 8.07 -35.89 3.21
CA LEU A 151 8.01 -34.99 2.04
C LEU A 151 9.41 -34.57 1.60
N GLY A 152 10.27 -34.14 2.53
CA GLY A 152 11.66 -33.76 2.24
C GLY A 152 12.49 -34.90 1.63
N TRP A 153 12.27 -36.15 2.06
CA TRP A 153 12.90 -37.33 1.43
C TRP A 153 12.44 -37.56 -0.01
N ARG A 154 11.22 -37.17 -0.38
CA ARG A 154 10.70 -37.27 -1.76
C ARG A 154 11.22 -36.14 -2.65
N GLU A 155 11.38 -34.94 -2.11
CA GLU A 155 11.89 -33.78 -2.86
C GLU A 155 13.40 -33.85 -3.10
N GLY A 156 14.17 -34.46 -2.18
CA GLY A 156 15.62 -34.64 -2.35
C GLY A 156 16.07 -35.74 -3.32
N GLN A 157 15.14 -36.45 -3.95
CA GLN A 157 15.41 -37.55 -4.91
C GLN A 157 15.04 -37.21 -6.37
N GLY A 158 14.62 -35.98 -6.66
CA GLY A 158 14.36 -35.46 -8.01
C GLY A 158 15.43 -34.47 -8.46
#